data_AF-A0A6I4MT93-F1
#
_entry.id   AF-A0A6I4MT93-F1
#
_cell.length_a   1.000
_cell.length_b   1.000
_cell.length_c   1.000
_cell.angle_alpha   90.00
_cell.angle_beta   90.00
_cell.angle_gamma   90.00
#
_symmetry.space_group_name_H-M   'P 1'
#
loop_
_entity.id
_entity.type
_entity.pdbx_description
1 polymer ?
#
loop_
_entity_poly.entity_id
_entity_poly.type
_entity_poly.pdbx_seq_one_letter_code
_entity_poly.pdbx_strand_id
1 'polypeptide(L)'
;MGFNNWNSTHCRADFDEAMVKGIADIFVERGLKDAGYQYVNLDDCWALPERDANGKLVPDPKRFPNGIKAVADYVHAKGLKFGIYTSAGTKTCNTAGFPGGLGHEASDAGQFADWGVDYLKYDNCNNQGVDAKKRYIAMRDALKATGRPIVYSICEWGENKPWEWAADVGHLWRTTGDISDNWSSMLSIMKQNLPLAKYAGPGRWNDPDMLEVGNGGMTDTEYRTHFSMWSVMAAPLLIGSDLRKVSPETFEIIGNKEVIAVDQDPLGKQGDVLSSEGGRWVVAKEMKDGSRAVALFNETGTAQSITTSAKAVGLPDADGYTLRDLWKHKSYNTAGKISATVPAHGTVLLRVSADGEWAKNPPAVELGLDGAPLVEAGKPAKLTSKVSNLGRTPAQKVSATFTGPSGWRIKATSPSTASSLPTGKSLSTSWSVTAPRGAAPGAYDLTLRAGYRSPAGTRAESVLPLTAHVVVAPPAGNSAVSGLPWMSTVNGWGPVEKDTSNGEEAAGDGNPITIGGAVYAKGLGVHAESAVEYYTGASCEKVTAQVGVDDEKGLKGTVAFEIWADGKKAASTGVLTNAHAAQGLSADVTGAQVVRLVVTDGGDGRDSDHADWADPVLSC
;
A
#
# COMPACT_ATOMS: atom_id res chain seq x y z
N MET A 1 12.69 5.22 15.13
CA MET A 1 11.51 5.93 14.60
C MET A 1 11.76 7.43 14.67
N GLY A 2 11.28 8.21 13.71
CA GLY A 2 11.58 9.64 13.62
C GLY A 2 10.82 10.35 12.50
N PHE A 3 11.40 11.44 12.02
CA PHE A 3 10.93 12.27 10.92
C PHE A 3 12.10 12.53 9.95
N ASN A 4 11.79 12.70 8.67
CA ASN A 4 12.68 13.22 7.65
C ASN A 4 11.86 14.12 6.70
N ASN A 5 12.41 15.28 6.30
CA ASN A 5 11.69 16.28 5.54
C ASN A 5 11.61 16.03 4.02
N TRP A 6 12.35 15.06 3.46
CA TRP A 6 12.52 14.92 2.01
C TRP A 6 11.19 14.83 1.26
N ASN A 7 10.29 13.94 1.69
CA ASN A 7 9.01 13.72 1.01
C ASN A 7 8.09 14.94 1.04
N SER A 8 8.18 15.79 2.07
CA SER A 8 7.23 16.89 2.29
C SER A 8 7.74 18.27 1.94
N THR A 9 9.05 18.49 1.88
CA THR A 9 9.62 19.80 1.50
C THR A 9 10.63 19.70 0.36
N HIS A 10 11.26 18.55 0.15
CA HIS A 10 12.49 18.44 -0.62
C HIS A 10 13.43 19.62 -0.29
N CYS A 11 13.89 20.34 -1.32
CA CYS A 11 14.73 21.54 -1.22
C CYS A 11 13.97 22.86 -1.30
N ARG A 12 12.64 22.86 -1.12
CA ARG A 12 11.83 24.09 -1.15
C ARG A 12 12.20 25.04 0.00
N ALA A 13 11.73 26.28 -0.10
CA ALA A 13 12.06 27.34 0.85
C ALA A 13 11.51 27.11 2.26
N ASP A 14 10.51 26.25 2.42
CA ASP A 14 9.94 25.86 3.72
C ASP A 14 10.77 24.81 4.46
N PHE A 15 11.85 24.31 3.86
CA PHE A 15 12.90 23.57 4.54
C PHE A 15 13.90 24.53 5.20
N ASP A 16 13.65 24.87 6.46
CA ASP A 16 14.45 25.79 7.26
C ASP A 16 14.46 25.41 8.76
N GLU A 17 15.23 26.17 9.55
CA GLU A 17 15.33 26.02 11.00
C GLU A 17 13.97 26.06 11.70
N ALA A 18 13.05 26.92 11.26
CA ALA A 18 11.75 27.08 11.89
C ALA A 18 10.86 25.85 11.69
N MET A 19 10.90 25.24 10.50
CA MET A 19 10.25 23.97 10.23
C MET A 19 10.75 22.88 11.16
N VAL A 20 12.07 22.70 11.25
CA VAL A 20 12.68 21.63 12.05
C VAL A 20 12.31 21.76 13.53
N LYS A 21 12.36 23.00 14.07
CA LYS A 21 11.93 23.28 15.44
C LYS A 21 10.44 23.01 15.65
N GLY A 22 9.60 23.39 14.68
CA GLY A 22 8.15 23.12 14.71
C GLY A 22 7.82 21.63 14.73
N ILE A 23 8.54 20.80 13.96
CA ILE A 23 8.39 19.35 14.00
C ILE A 23 8.80 18.79 15.37
N ALA A 24 9.92 19.25 15.91
CA ALA A 24 10.39 18.83 17.24
C ALA A 24 9.37 19.20 18.35
N ASP A 25 8.72 20.35 18.23
CA ASP A 25 7.65 20.77 19.15
C ASP A 25 6.41 19.86 19.01
N ILE A 26 5.95 19.59 17.79
CA ILE A 26 4.81 18.70 17.52
C ILE A 26 5.05 17.29 18.06
N PHE A 27 6.28 16.77 17.97
CA PHE A 27 6.62 15.46 18.52
C PHE A 27 6.31 15.36 20.02
N VAL A 28 6.57 16.43 20.76
CA VAL A 28 6.27 16.51 22.20
C VAL A 28 4.79 16.79 22.43
N GLU A 29 4.23 17.82 21.78
CA GLU A 29 2.86 18.29 21.98
C GLU A 29 1.79 17.25 21.62
N ARG A 30 2.05 16.43 20.60
CA ARG A 30 1.13 15.36 20.13
C ARG A 30 1.46 13.99 20.71
N GLY A 31 2.43 13.89 21.62
CA GLY A 31 2.79 12.62 22.27
C GLY A 31 3.48 11.60 21.35
N LEU A 32 3.98 12.01 20.18
CA LEU A 32 4.71 11.12 19.27
C LEU A 32 6.06 10.70 19.86
N LYS A 33 6.71 11.58 20.64
CA LYS A 33 7.89 11.24 21.42
C LYS A 33 7.64 10.06 22.35
N ASP A 34 6.52 10.09 23.06
CA ASP A 34 6.12 9.02 24.00
C ASP A 34 5.70 7.74 23.25
N ALA A 35 5.27 7.86 22.00
CA ALA A 35 5.02 6.73 21.12
C ALA A 35 6.31 6.12 20.54
N GLY A 36 7.46 6.80 20.65
CA GLY A 36 8.77 6.30 20.23
C GLY A 36 9.46 7.08 19.11
N TYR A 37 8.83 8.12 18.56
CA TYR A 37 9.44 8.98 17.55
C TYR A 37 10.46 9.92 18.19
N GLN A 38 11.75 9.65 17.95
CA GLN A 38 12.84 10.33 18.67
C GLN A 38 13.77 11.12 17.76
N TYR A 39 13.86 10.76 16.49
CA TYR A 39 14.83 11.35 15.56
C TYR A 39 14.15 12.43 14.69
N VAL A 40 14.70 13.65 14.66
CA VAL A 40 14.31 14.73 13.75
C VAL A 40 15.44 14.89 12.75
N ASN A 41 15.30 14.28 11.57
CA ASN A 41 16.36 14.19 10.57
C ASN A 41 16.17 15.26 9.50
N LEU A 42 17.27 15.92 9.13
CA LEU A 42 17.38 16.71 7.91
C LEU A 42 17.76 15.81 6.74
N ASP A 43 17.25 16.15 5.57
CA ASP A 43 17.68 15.59 4.28
C ASP A 43 18.54 16.59 3.48
N ASP A 44 18.69 16.39 2.17
CA ASP A 44 19.52 17.23 1.29
C ASP A 44 19.17 18.73 1.34
N CYS A 45 20.06 19.58 0.81
CA CYS A 45 19.88 21.03 0.67
C CYS A 45 19.97 21.88 1.96
N TRP A 46 20.59 21.37 3.02
CA TRP A 46 20.80 22.13 4.26
C TRP A 46 22.06 23.00 4.27
N ALA A 47 23.04 22.67 3.41
CA ALA A 47 24.34 23.34 3.33
C ALA A 47 24.43 24.32 2.16
N LEU A 48 25.49 25.12 2.11
CA LEU A 48 25.92 25.83 0.89
C LEU A 48 26.56 24.84 -0.12
N PRO A 49 26.55 25.16 -1.43
CA PRO A 49 27.17 24.32 -2.46
C PRO A 49 28.70 24.13 -2.31
N GLU A 50 29.34 25.01 -1.57
CA GLU A 50 30.79 25.03 -1.36
C GLU A 50 31.16 24.86 0.12
N ARG A 51 32.25 24.14 0.35
CA ARG A 51 32.91 24.06 1.64
C ARG A 51 33.63 25.38 1.95
N ASP A 52 33.89 25.66 3.22
CA ASP A 52 34.72 26.80 3.59
C ASP A 52 36.21 26.59 3.26
N ALA A 53 37.04 27.61 3.56
CA ALA A 53 38.48 27.56 3.32
C ALA A 53 39.22 26.45 4.10
N ASN A 54 38.61 25.89 5.14
CA ASN A 54 39.14 24.77 5.92
C ASN A 54 38.58 23.41 5.44
N GLY A 55 37.82 23.39 4.34
CA GLY A 55 37.19 22.19 3.81
C GLY A 55 35.99 21.71 4.63
N LYS A 56 35.38 22.57 5.47
CA LYS A 56 34.23 22.23 6.30
C LYS A 56 32.91 22.52 5.60
N LEU A 57 31.88 21.73 5.93
CA LEU A 57 30.51 21.98 5.46
C LEU A 57 29.97 23.26 6.11
N VAL A 58 29.29 24.09 5.32
CA VAL A 58 28.74 25.37 5.78
C VAL A 58 27.21 25.30 5.72
N PRO A 59 26.48 25.38 6.84
CA PRO A 59 25.02 25.49 6.82
C PRO A 59 24.57 26.70 6.01
N ASP A 60 23.50 26.57 5.22
CA ASP A 60 22.94 27.71 4.48
C ASP A 60 22.46 28.78 5.49
N PRO A 61 23.05 30.00 5.51
CA PRO A 61 22.73 31.01 6.51
C PRO A 61 21.33 31.62 6.36
N LYS A 62 20.67 31.41 5.20
CA LYS A 62 19.27 31.80 5.01
C LYS A 62 18.32 30.80 5.64
N ARG A 63 18.61 29.50 5.51
CA ARG A 63 17.78 28.41 6.07
C ARG A 63 18.07 28.16 7.54
N PHE A 64 19.33 28.22 7.93
CA PHE A 64 19.86 27.91 9.24
C PHE A 64 20.72 29.06 9.77
N PRO A 65 20.12 30.24 10.03
CA PRO A 65 20.87 31.44 10.43
C PRO A 65 21.66 31.27 11.74
N ASN A 66 21.25 30.33 12.59
CA ASN A 66 21.94 30.03 13.85
C ASN A 66 22.90 28.81 13.73
N GLY A 67 23.02 28.23 12.54
CA GLY A 67 23.83 27.04 12.26
C GLY A 67 23.23 25.75 12.82
N ILE A 68 23.74 24.61 12.34
CA ILE A 68 23.20 23.27 12.66
C ILE A 68 23.31 22.93 14.15
N LYS A 69 24.40 23.31 14.82
CA LYS A 69 24.57 23.06 16.25
C LYS A 69 23.41 23.65 17.08
N ALA A 70 23.00 24.88 16.80
CA ALA A 70 21.90 25.51 17.54
C ALA A 70 20.56 24.80 17.32
N VAL A 71 20.34 24.23 16.14
CA VAL A 71 19.15 23.41 15.84
C VAL A 71 19.21 22.09 16.58
N ALA A 72 20.35 21.39 16.54
CA ALA A 72 20.57 20.15 17.28
C ALA A 72 20.38 20.36 18.79
N ASP A 73 20.97 21.41 19.37
CA ASP A 73 20.80 21.78 20.78
C ASP A 73 19.31 22.01 21.13
N TYR A 74 18.53 22.65 20.24
CA TYR A 74 17.08 22.82 20.43
C TYR A 74 16.34 21.48 20.43
N VAL A 75 16.63 20.60 19.47
CA VAL A 75 16.04 19.26 19.39
C VAL A 75 16.39 18.44 20.64
N HIS A 76 17.64 18.49 21.11
CA HIS A 76 18.07 17.84 22.34
C HIS A 76 17.39 18.39 23.59
N ALA A 77 17.15 19.70 23.66
CA ALA A 77 16.42 20.31 24.78
C ALA A 77 14.97 19.81 24.90
N LYS A 78 14.38 19.30 23.80
CA LYS A 78 13.08 18.61 23.79
C LYS A 78 13.18 17.13 24.18
N GLY A 79 14.38 16.64 24.46
CA GLY A 79 14.70 15.23 24.71
C GLY A 79 14.52 14.35 23.48
N LEU A 80 14.72 14.94 22.30
CA LEU A 80 14.76 14.25 21.00
C LEU A 80 16.22 14.14 20.53
N LYS A 81 16.42 13.53 19.35
CA LYS A 81 17.70 13.31 18.69
C LYS A 81 17.69 13.96 17.32
N PHE A 82 18.83 14.45 16.87
CA PHE A 82 18.94 15.22 15.63
C PHE A 82 19.69 14.42 14.56
N GLY A 83 19.19 14.42 13.32
CA GLY A 83 19.82 13.74 12.19
C GLY A 83 20.21 14.68 11.06
N ILE A 84 21.22 14.28 10.29
CA ILE A 84 21.72 15.03 9.14
C ILE A 84 21.92 14.11 7.93
N TYR A 85 22.14 14.73 6.77
CA TYR A 85 22.33 14.07 5.49
C TYR A 85 23.61 14.53 4.78
N THR A 86 24.26 13.60 4.08
CA THR A 86 25.19 13.88 2.98
C THR A 86 25.28 12.62 2.09
N SER A 87 26.20 12.58 1.12
CA SER A 87 26.36 11.48 0.16
C SER A 87 27.73 10.83 0.24
N ALA A 88 27.80 9.51 0.00
CA ALA A 88 28.99 8.73 -0.31
C ALA A 88 29.50 9.02 -1.73
N GLY A 89 29.65 10.30 -2.05
CA GLY A 89 30.13 10.81 -3.33
C GLY A 89 30.71 12.20 -3.19
N THR A 90 31.11 12.82 -4.29
CA THR A 90 31.70 14.17 -4.27
C THR A 90 30.66 15.26 -4.07
N LYS A 91 29.41 15.00 -4.48
CA LYS A 91 28.26 15.88 -4.32
C LYS A 91 27.02 15.08 -3.89
N THR A 92 26.06 15.74 -3.25
CA THR A 92 24.74 15.15 -2.93
C THR A 92 23.91 14.94 -4.20
N CYS A 93 22.73 14.33 -4.07
CA CYS A 93 21.89 13.99 -5.22
C CYS A 93 21.27 15.21 -5.91
N ASN A 94 21.03 16.30 -5.18
CA ASN A 94 20.44 17.50 -5.77
C ASN A 94 21.36 18.13 -6.83
N THR A 95 20.78 18.56 -7.95
CA THR A 95 21.50 19.15 -9.08
C THR A 95 22.16 20.50 -8.77
N ALA A 96 21.77 21.17 -7.69
CA ALA A 96 22.47 22.35 -7.18
C ALA A 96 23.89 22.03 -6.66
N GLY A 97 24.21 20.76 -6.42
CA GLY A 97 25.56 20.28 -6.17
C GLY A 97 26.10 20.64 -4.79
N PHE A 98 25.44 20.20 -3.72
CA PHE A 98 25.95 20.35 -2.35
C PHE A 98 27.11 19.38 -2.07
N PRO A 99 28.08 19.70 -1.20
CA PRO A 99 29.23 18.84 -0.98
C PRO A 99 28.86 17.47 -0.41
N GLY A 100 29.35 16.40 -1.07
CA GLY A 100 29.31 15.04 -0.54
C GLY A 100 30.53 14.75 0.34
N GLY A 101 30.52 13.59 1.00
CA GLY A 101 31.53 13.20 1.98
C GLY A 101 32.70 12.39 1.43
N LEU A 102 32.72 12.01 0.14
CA LEU A 102 33.80 11.18 -0.43
C LEU A 102 35.15 11.92 -0.33
N GLY A 103 36.11 11.33 0.39
CA GLY A 103 37.42 11.92 0.67
C GLY A 103 37.43 12.95 1.82
N HIS A 104 36.28 13.23 2.43
CA HIS A 104 36.10 14.14 3.55
C HIS A 104 35.52 13.46 4.79
N GLU A 105 35.45 12.12 4.81
CA GLU A 105 34.68 11.34 5.78
C GLU A 105 35.09 11.65 7.23
N ALA A 106 36.40 11.67 7.51
CA ALA A 106 36.92 11.99 8.85
C ALA A 106 36.63 13.43 9.27
N SER A 107 36.71 14.39 8.34
CA SER A 107 36.44 15.80 8.61
C SER A 107 34.97 16.04 8.90
N ASP A 108 34.10 15.44 8.10
CA ASP A 108 32.64 15.59 8.17
C ASP A 108 32.08 14.86 9.39
N ALA A 109 32.54 13.63 9.67
CA ALA A 109 32.15 12.91 10.88
C ALA A 109 32.52 13.69 12.15
N GLY A 110 33.73 14.27 12.21
CA GLY A 110 34.14 15.13 13.32
C GLY A 110 33.24 16.36 13.47
N GLN A 111 32.91 17.02 12.35
CA GLN A 111 32.01 18.18 12.36
C GLN A 111 30.58 17.82 12.80
N PHE A 112 30.05 16.67 12.37
CA PHE A 112 28.76 16.18 12.83
C PHE A 112 28.75 15.87 14.33
N ALA A 113 29.84 15.29 14.84
CA ALA A 113 29.99 15.04 16.28
C ALA A 113 30.05 16.35 17.09
N ASP A 114 30.80 17.35 16.62
CA ASP A 114 30.89 18.68 17.25
C ASP A 114 29.54 19.41 17.28
N TRP A 115 28.71 19.22 16.25
CA TRP A 115 27.35 19.76 16.19
C TRP A 115 26.33 18.96 17.00
N GLY A 116 26.70 17.80 17.54
CA GLY A 116 25.79 16.96 18.32
C GLY A 116 24.83 16.13 17.47
N VAL A 117 25.15 15.82 16.21
CA VAL A 117 24.34 14.92 15.36
C VAL A 117 24.25 13.52 15.97
N ASP A 118 23.08 12.88 15.93
CA ASP A 118 22.80 11.54 16.45
C ASP A 118 22.45 10.52 15.35
N TYR A 119 22.26 10.98 14.12
CA TYR A 119 21.87 10.15 12.97
C TYR A 119 22.46 10.73 11.68
N LEU A 120 23.01 9.86 10.81
CA LEU A 120 23.45 10.21 9.46
C LEU A 120 22.73 9.35 8.43
N LYS A 121 21.99 9.99 7.50
CA LYS A 121 21.63 9.39 6.20
C LYS A 121 22.76 9.65 5.21
N TYR A 122 23.26 8.59 4.57
CA TYR A 122 24.42 8.67 3.68
C TYR A 122 24.11 8.10 2.31
N ASP A 123 23.87 9.00 1.36
CA ASP A 123 23.42 8.72 0.00
C ASP A 123 24.51 8.11 -0.90
N ASN A 124 24.19 7.85 -2.18
CA ASN A 124 25.08 7.16 -3.11
C ASN A 124 25.36 7.94 -4.42
N CYS A 125 24.76 9.12 -4.61
CA CYS A 125 25.00 9.97 -5.78
C CYS A 125 26.45 10.46 -5.90
N ASN A 126 26.92 10.68 -7.13
CA ASN A 126 28.25 11.22 -7.46
C ASN A 126 29.42 10.40 -6.86
N ASN A 127 29.26 9.08 -6.76
CA ASN A 127 30.21 8.16 -6.14
C ASN A 127 31.53 7.93 -6.90
N GLN A 128 31.70 8.52 -8.09
CA GLN A 128 32.89 8.43 -8.94
C GLN A 128 33.26 7.00 -9.37
N GLY A 129 32.31 6.05 -9.33
CA GLY A 129 32.57 4.64 -9.61
C GLY A 129 33.42 3.94 -8.53
N VAL A 130 33.62 4.57 -7.38
CA VAL A 130 34.33 3.95 -6.25
C VAL A 130 33.41 2.88 -5.63
N ASP A 131 33.99 1.73 -5.31
CA ASP A 131 33.29 0.60 -4.69
C ASP A 131 32.45 1.02 -3.47
N ALA A 132 31.20 0.57 -3.41
CA ALA A 132 30.26 0.93 -2.36
C ALA A 132 30.76 0.54 -0.97
N LYS A 133 31.25 -0.69 -0.81
CA LYS A 133 31.73 -1.17 0.49
C LYS A 133 32.85 -0.29 1.02
N LYS A 134 33.82 0.08 0.17
CA LYS A 134 34.91 0.99 0.54
C LYS A 134 34.40 2.35 1.04
N ARG A 135 33.48 2.98 0.30
CA ARG A 135 32.95 4.31 0.66
C ARG A 135 32.17 4.29 1.97
N TYR A 136 31.25 3.33 2.13
CA TYR A 136 30.45 3.20 3.34
C TYR A 136 31.28 2.77 4.56
N ILE A 137 32.31 1.93 4.37
CA ILE A 137 33.27 1.57 5.43
C ILE A 137 34.09 2.79 5.88
N ALA A 138 34.55 3.64 4.96
CA ALA A 138 35.33 4.82 5.30
C ALA A 138 34.53 5.77 6.23
N MET A 139 33.27 6.03 5.90
CA MET A 139 32.41 6.85 6.74
C MET A 139 32.03 6.16 8.07
N ARG A 140 31.77 4.85 8.09
CA ARG A 140 31.58 4.10 9.35
C ARG A 140 32.77 4.28 10.29
N ASP A 141 33.99 4.08 9.79
CA ASP A 141 35.22 4.16 10.59
C ASP A 141 35.45 5.60 11.09
N ALA A 142 35.16 6.59 10.24
CA ALA A 142 35.19 8.00 10.61
C ALA A 142 34.19 8.33 11.74
N LEU A 143 32.92 7.91 11.61
CA LEU A 143 31.90 8.10 12.66
C LEU A 143 32.32 7.44 13.97
N LYS A 144 32.80 6.19 13.92
CA LYS A 144 33.27 5.45 15.09
C LYS A 144 34.44 6.16 15.79
N ALA A 145 35.36 6.74 15.03
CA ALA A 145 36.53 7.45 15.55
C ALA A 145 36.15 8.73 16.34
N THR A 146 34.98 9.31 16.10
CA THR A 146 34.50 10.48 16.87
C THR A 146 34.17 10.16 18.33
N GLY A 147 33.88 8.88 18.65
CA GLY A 147 33.40 8.46 19.96
C GLY A 147 31.94 8.84 20.27
N ARG A 148 31.26 9.60 19.39
CA ARG A 148 29.83 9.91 19.53
C ARG A 148 28.98 8.80 18.89
N PRO A 149 27.96 8.27 19.60
CA PRO A 149 27.01 7.34 18.98
C PRO A 149 26.16 8.05 17.92
N ILE A 150 26.33 7.68 16.65
CA ILE A 150 25.56 8.20 15.51
C ILE A 150 24.95 7.00 14.77
N VAL A 151 23.62 6.98 14.66
CA VAL A 151 22.93 5.98 13.83
C VAL A 151 23.34 6.18 12.38
N TYR A 152 23.77 5.11 11.73
CA TYR A 152 24.30 5.18 10.38
C TYR A 152 23.35 4.49 9.39
N SER A 153 22.71 5.29 8.56
CA SER A 153 21.68 4.90 7.60
C SER A 153 22.26 4.94 6.19
N ILE A 154 22.44 3.76 5.61
CA ILE A 154 23.02 3.57 4.28
C ILE A 154 21.92 3.79 3.23
N CYS A 155 22.11 4.73 2.31
CA CYS A 155 21.15 5.06 1.26
C CYS A 155 21.78 4.83 -0.12
N GLU A 156 21.87 3.55 -0.52
CA GLU A 156 22.39 3.13 -1.84
C GLU A 156 21.36 2.37 -2.69
N TRP A 157 20.08 2.55 -2.34
CA TRP A 157 18.92 2.10 -3.10
C TRP A 157 18.82 0.59 -3.40
N GLY A 158 19.62 -0.23 -2.72
CA GLY A 158 19.71 -1.67 -2.96
C GLY A 158 20.62 -2.07 -4.13
N GLU A 159 21.28 -1.12 -4.80
CA GLU A 159 22.08 -1.35 -6.01
C GLU A 159 23.15 -2.43 -5.84
N ASN A 160 23.81 -2.47 -4.67
CA ASN A 160 24.88 -3.43 -4.37
C ASN A 160 24.45 -4.44 -3.31
N LYS A 161 23.14 -4.69 -3.17
CA LYS A 161 22.56 -5.67 -2.24
C LYS A 161 23.08 -5.48 -0.80
N PRO A 162 22.83 -4.32 -0.17
CA PRO A 162 23.42 -3.96 1.12
C PRO A 162 23.06 -4.94 2.23
N TRP A 163 21.92 -5.63 2.12
CA TRP A 163 21.54 -6.70 3.03
C TRP A 163 22.55 -7.87 3.11
N GLU A 164 23.46 -8.03 2.14
CA GLU A 164 24.49 -9.08 2.14
C GLU A 164 25.81 -8.66 2.81
N TRP A 165 26.03 -7.36 3.07
CA TRP A 165 27.34 -6.88 3.53
C TRP A 165 27.29 -5.72 4.54
N ALA A 166 26.20 -4.98 4.63
CA ALA A 166 26.10 -3.75 5.41
C ALA A 166 25.84 -3.98 6.90
N ALA A 167 25.56 -5.23 7.33
CA ALA A 167 25.26 -5.58 8.71
C ALA A 167 26.36 -5.18 9.71
N ASP A 168 27.62 -5.25 9.31
CA ASP A 168 28.79 -4.83 10.12
C ASP A 168 29.25 -3.39 9.78
N VAL A 169 28.43 -2.65 9.02
CA VAL A 169 28.75 -1.32 8.52
C VAL A 169 27.78 -0.26 9.03
N GLY A 170 26.49 -0.41 8.71
CA GLY A 170 25.43 0.50 9.09
C GLY A 170 24.42 -0.15 10.04
N HIS A 171 23.48 0.65 10.52
CA HIS A 171 22.40 0.19 11.38
C HIS A 171 21.12 -0.12 10.59
N LEU A 172 21.02 0.42 9.38
CA LEU A 172 19.95 0.22 8.43
C LEU A 172 20.43 0.57 7.02
N TRP A 173 19.76 0.01 6.00
CA TRP A 173 20.09 0.24 4.60
C TRP A 173 18.85 0.28 3.70
N ARG A 174 18.80 1.27 2.81
CA ARG A 174 17.79 1.38 1.76
C ARG A 174 17.85 0.15 0.86
N THR A 175 16.70 -0.48 0.62
CA THR A 175 16.61 -1.71 -0.18
C THR A 175 16.08 -1.49 -1.60
N THR A 176 15.57 -0.29 -1.89
CA THR A 176 14.91 0.07 -3.14
C THR A 176 15.21 1.52 -3.52
N GLY A 177 14.83 1.91 -4.74
CA GLY A 177 14.66 3.32 -5.12
C GLY A 177 13.67 4.07 -4.21
N ASP A 178 13.58 5.38 -4.42
CA ASP A 178 12.82 6.29 -3.55
C ASP A 178 11.30 6.02 -3.62
N ILE A 179 10.65 6.10 -2.47
CA ILE A 179 9.19 6.12 -2.40
C ILE A 179 8.63 7.41 -2.99
N SER A 180 7.39 7.33 -3.45
CA SER A 180 6.59 8.49 -3.81
C SER A 180 5.20 8.31 -3.23
N ASP A 181 4.52 9.41 -2.94
CA ASP A 181 3.19 9.44 -2.34
C ASP A 181 2.09 8.99 -3.32
N ASN A 182 2.13 7.72 -3.70
CA ASN A 182 1.09 7.04 -4.46
C ASN A 182 1.12 5.53 -4.17
N TRP A 183 -0.03 4.88 -4.37
CA TRP A 183 -0.23 3.46 -4.08
C TRP A 183 0.78 2.55 -4.81
N SER A 184 1.05 2.84 -6.08
CA SER A 184 1.89 1.97 -6.92
C SER A 184 3.35 1.93 -6.46
N SER A 185 3.90 3.07 -6.02
CA SER A 185 5.25 3.16 -5.48
C SER A 185 5.35 2.41 -4.15
N MET A 186 4.44 2.68 -3.21
CA MET A 186 4.39 1.99 -1.91
C MET A 186 4.30 0.47 -2.07
N LEU A 187 3.42 0.00 -2.96
CA LEU A 187 3.24 -1.41 -3.24
C LEU A 187 4.48 -2.07 -3.84
N SER A 188 5.11 -1.42 -4.83
CA SER A 188 6.34 -1.91 -5.48
C SER A 188 7.48 -2.08 -4.46
N ILE A 189 7.68 -1.07 -3.62
CA ILE A 189 8.71 -1.06 -2.59
C ILE A 189 8.47 -2.15 -1.54
N MET A 190 7.23 -2.28 -1.07
CA MET A 190 6.85 -3.32 -0.12
C MET A 190 7.15 -4.73 -0.69
N LYS A 191 6.80 -4.98 -1.95
CA LYS A 191 7.05 -6.27 -2.62
C LYS A 191 8.53 -6.60 -2.77
N GLN A 192 9.38 -5.58 -3.02
CA GLN A 192 10.83 -5.75 -3.11
C GLN A 192 11.48 -6.00 -1.74
N ASN A 193 10.97 -5.36 -0.69
CA ASN A 193 11.55 -5.45 0.66
C ASN A 193 11.13 -6.71 1.43
N LEU A 194 9.89 -7.19 1.26
CA LEU A 194 9.36 -8.36 1.98
C LEU A 194 10.25 -9.61 1.91
N PRO A 195 10.80 -10.02 0.74
CA PRO A 195 11.68 -11.19 0.62
C PRO A 195 13.00 -11.09 1.39
N LEU A 196 13.37 -9.90 1.89
CA LEU A 196 14.64 -9.64 2.57
C LEU A 196 14.59 -9.92 4.09
N ALA A 197 13.48 -10.46 4.59
CA ALA A 197 13.22 -10.68 6.01
C ALA A 197 14.37 -11.35 6.79
N LYS A 198 15.04 -12.34 6.18
CA LYS A 198 16.16 -13.08 6.81
C LYS A 198 17.39 -12.24 7.14
N TYR A 199 17.53 -11.05 6.53
CA TYR A 199 18.68 -10.16 6.74
C TYR A 199 18.46 -9.13 7.86
N ALA A 200 17.19 -8.83 8.17
CA ALA A 200 16.84 -7.89 9.23
C ALA A 200 16.98 -8.51 10.63
N GLY A 201 17.31 -7.68 11.61
CA GLY A 201 17.45 -8.08 13.01
C GLY A 201 17.87 -6.91 13.90
N PRO A 202 17.94 -7.11 15.23
CA PRO A 202 18.43 -6.09 16.15
C PRO A 202 19.77 -5.49 15.70
N GLY A 203 19.78 -4.17 15.50
CA GLY A 203 20.94 -3.39 15.05
C GLY A 203 21.16 -3.34 13.54
N ARG A 204 20.31 -3.99 12.74
CA ARG A 204 20.47 -4.07 11.28
C ARG A 204 19.10 -4.21 10.58
N TRP A 205 18.63 -3.15 9.94
CA TRP A 205 17.26 -3.10 9.42
C TRP A 205 17.23 -2.86 7.91
N ASN A 206 16.36 -3.61 7.22
CA ASN A 206 16.01 -3.27 5.86
C ASN A 206 15.15 -1.99 5.88
N ASP A 207 15.53 -1.01 5.06
CA ASP A 207 14.86 0.28 4.96
C ASP A 207 14.10 0.39 3.62
N PRO A 208 12.78 0.13 3.60
CA PRO A 208 11.91 0.36 2.46
C PRO A 208 11.56 1.85 2.28
N ASP A 209 12.37 2.77 2.79
CA ASP A 209 12.18 4.22 2.70
C ASP A 209 11.10 4.78 3.65
N MET A 210 10.97 6.11 3.64
CA MET A 210 10.15 6.90 4.56
C MET A 210 8.65 6.64 4.44
N LEU A 211 7.91 7.03 5.49
CA LEU A 211 6.46 6.99 5.52
C LEU A 211 5.84 8.18 4.79
N GLU A 212 4.99 7.93 3.79
CA GLU A 212 4.23 8.96 3.06
C GLU A 212 2.92 9.38 3.75
N VAL A 213 2.62 8.80 4.92
CA VAL A 213 1.38 8.99 5.65
C VAL A 213 1.07 10.47 5.89
N GLY A 214 0.00 10.97 5.24
CA GLY A 214 -0.50 12.34 5.40
C GLY A 214 -0.06 13.34 4.32
N ASN A 215 0.63 12.91 3.25
CA ASN A 215 1.08 13.79 2.17
C ASN A 215 -0.01 14.10 1.10
N GLY A 216 -1.08 13.31 1.05
CA GLY A 216 -2.31 13.58 0.30
C GLY A 216 -2.51 12.78 -1.00
N GLY A 217 -1.50 12.05 -1.47
CA GLY A 217 -1.53 11.23 -2.68
C GLY A 217 -2.07 9.82 -2.52
N MET A 218 -2.37 9.40 -1.28
CA MET A 218 -3.06 8.15 -0.96
C MET A 218 -4.25 8.39 -0.01
N THR A 219 -5.20 7.47 -0.01
CA THR A 219 -6.33 7.44 0.92
C THR A 219 -5.92 7.01 2.33
N ASP A 220 -6.73 7.32 3.34
CA ASP A 220 -6.48 6.85 4.72
C ASP A 220 -6.39 5.32 4.82
N THR A 221 -7.11 4.58 3.98
CA THR A 221 -7.04 3.11 3.92
C THR A 221 -5.66 2.66 3.45
N GLU A 222 -5.16 3.28 2.39
CA GLU A 222 -3.84 3.01 1.83
C GLU A 222 -2.73 3.43 2.80
N TYR A 223 -2.86 4.57 3.48
CA TYR A 223 -1.92 4.99 4.51
C TYR A 223 -1.90 4.07 5.74
N ARG A 224 -3.06 3.56 6.18
CA ARG A 224 -3.10 2.52 7.23
C ARG A 224 -2.44 1.24 6.78
N THR A 225 -2.62 0.84 5.51
CA THR A 225 -1.91 -0.29 4.93
C THR A 225 -0.40 -0.05 4.91
N HIS A 226 0.05 1.08 4.40
CA HIS A 226 1.46 1.47 4.37
C HIS A 226 2.09 1.39 5.76
N PHE A 227 1.48 2.02 6.77
CA PHE A 227 1.97 1.97 8.14
C PHE A 227 1.97 0.56 8.75
N SER A 228 0.93 -0.24 8.47
CA SER A 228 0.84 -1.64 8.92
C SER A 228 1.93 -2.50 8.32
N MET A 229 2.16 -2.37 7.01
CA MET A 229 3.14 -3.18 6.29
C MET A 229 4.57 -2.79 6.68
N TRP A 230 4.87 -1.51 6.86
CA TRP A 230 6.17 -1.07 7.40
C TRP A 230 6.42 -1.65 8.79
N SER A 231 5.40 -1.64 9.65
CA SER A 231 5.51 -2.17 11.02
C SER A 231 5.73 -3.69 11.05
N VAL A 232 5.02 -4.44 10.21
CA VAL A 232 5.23 -5.89 10.06
C VAL A 232 6.59 -6.18 9.42
N MET A 233 7.09 -5.31 8.55
CA MET A 233 8.42 -5.44 7.97
C MET A 233 9.55 -5.09 8.95
N ALA A 234 9.25 -4.61 10.17
CA ALA A 234 10.24 -4.06 11.10
C ALA A 234 11.09 -2.94 10.46
N ALA A 235 10.44 -2.11 9.65
CA ALA A 235 11.07 -1.03 8.90
C ALA A 235 11.33 0.20 9.78
N PRO A 236 12.34 1.02 9.47
CA PRO A 236 12.48 2.33 10.07
C PRO A 236 11.21 3.18 9.86
N LEU A 237 10.47 3.46 10.94
CA LEU A 237 9.31 4.36 10.87
C LEU A 237 9.78 5.83 10.91
N LEU A 238 10.14 6.37 9.74
CA LEU A 238 10.49 7.78 9.53
C LEU A 238 9.33 8.52 8.86
N ILE A 239 8.65 9.42 9.57
CA ILE A 239 7.57 10.26 9.05
C ILE A 239 8.12 11.17 7.96
N GLY A 240 7.56 11.10 6.75
CA GLY A 240 7.92 11.95 5.61
C GLY A 240 7.04 13.20 5.44
N SER A 241 5.92 13.29 6.17
CA SER A 241 4.93 14.38 6.03
C SER A 241 5.23 15.62 6.89
N ASP A 242 4.87 16.81 6.40
CA ASP A 242 4.97 18.05 7.17
C ASP A 242 3.84 18.12 8.22
N LEU A 243 4.13 17.64 9.43
CA LEU A 243 3.17 17.51 10.52
C LEU A 243 2.50 18.83 10.95
N ARG A 244 3.04 19.99 10.54
CA ARG A 244 2.42 21.30 10.77
C ARG A 244 1.13 21.49 9.96
N LYS A 245 0.93 20.68 8.92
CA LYS A 245 -0.14 20.83 7.91
C LYS A 245 -1.05 19.60 7.78
N VAL A 246 -0.72 18.48 8.43
CA VAL A 246 -1.47 17.22 8.29
C VAL A 246 -2.80 17.24 9.05
N SER A 247 -3.69 16.32 8.67
CA SER A 247 -5.00 16.13 9.29
C SER A 247 -4.92 15.44 10.66
N PRO A 248 -5.95 15.55 11.52
CA PRO A 248 -6.07 14.74 12.74
C PRO A 248 -5.99 13.23 12.47
N GLU A 249 -6.58 12.76 11.37
CA GLU A 249 -6.58 11.35 10.96
C GLU A 249 -5.16 10.82 10.74
N THR A 250 -4.25 11.68 10.25
CA THR A 250 -2.82 11.33 10.11
C THR A 250 -2.22 10.97 11.46
N PHE A 251 -2.49 11.76 12.51
CA PHE A 251 -1.99 11.50 13.86
C PHE A 251 -2.57 10.21 14.46
N GLU A 252 -3.81 9.84 14.12
CA GLU A 252 -4.40 8.55 14.54
C GLU A 252 -3.67 7.36 13.89
N ILE A 253 -3.18 7.50 12.65
CA ILE A 253 -2.42 6.44 11.96
C ILE A 253 -1.03 6.31 12.58
N ILE A 254 -0.24 7.37 12.56
CA ILE A 254 1.15 7.34 13.02
C ILE A 254 1.27 7.24 14.55
N GLY A 255 0.22 7.59 15.30
CA GLY A 255 0.19 7.52 16.76
C GLY A 255 -0.28 6.17 17.33
N ASN A 256 -0.66 5.21 16.48
CA ASN A 256 -1.22 3.95 16.94
C ASN A 256 -0.17 3.08 17.67
N LYS A 257 -0.21 3.11 19.01
CA LYS A 257 0.72 2.40 19.90
C LYS A 257 0.70 0.88 19.73
N GLU A 258 -0.43 0.28 19.34
CA GLU A 258 -0.51 -1.17 19.14
C GLU A 258 0.21 -1.60 17.86
N VAL A 259 0.12 -0.79 16.80
CA VAL A 259 0.82 -1.04 15.53
C VAL A 259 2.31 -0.74 15.66
N ILE A 260 2.67 0.36 16.34
CA ILE A 260 4.07 0.66 16.69
C ILE A 260 4.69 -0.47 17.51
N ALA A 261 3.95 -1.07 18.44
CA ALA A 261 4.46 -2.21 19.21
C ALA A 261 4.72 -3.46 18.36
N VAL A 262 4.10 -3.58 17.18
CA VAL A 262 4.47 -4.60 16.19
C VAL A 262 5.83 -4.28 15.61
N ASP A 263 6.05 -3.05 15.16
CA ASP A 263 7.33 -2.60 14.62
C ASP A 263 8.47 -2.78 15.63
N GLN A 264 8.28 -2.21 16.82
CA GLN A 264 9.25 -2.13 17.91
C GLN A 264 9.35 -3.40 18.75
N ASP A 265 8.84 -4.54 18.27
CA ASP A 265 8.95 -5.80 19.00
C ASP A 265 10.44 -6.16 19.22
N PRO A 266 10.85 -6.41 20.48
CA PRO A 266 12.25 -6.65 20.83
C PRO A 266 12.84 -7.97 20.29
N LEU A 267 12.04 -8.89 19.74
CA LEU A 267 12.59 -10.01 18.99
C LEU A 267 13.27 -9.52 17.70
N GLY A 268 12.82 -8.39 17.17
CA GLY A 268 13.41 -7.71 16.03
C GLY A 268 13.36 -8.52 14.74
N LYS A 269 12.36 -9.39 14.58
CA LYS A 269 12.16 -10.12 13.32
C LYS A 269 11.30 -9.32 12.36
N GLN A 270 11.73 -9.23 11.12
CA GLN A 270 10.87 -8.84 10.01
C GLN A 270 9.84 -9.96 9.73
N GLY A 271 8.64 -9.60 9.30
CA GLY A 271 7.60 -10.55 8.94
C GLY A 271 7.86 -11.29 7.63
N ASP A 272 7.39 -12.54 7.56
CA ASP A 272 7.50 -13.42 6.40
C ASP A 272 6.18 -13.49 5.62
N VAL A 273 6.28 -13.59 4.29
CA VAL A 273 5.12 -13.83 3.41
C VAL A 273 4.72 -15.30 3.47
N LEU A 274 3.50 -15.59 3.90
CA LEU A 274 2.94 -16.94 3.92
C LEU A 274 2.18 -17.27 2.62
N SER A 275 1.53 -16.28 2.02
CA SER A 275 0.83 -16.39 0.73
C SER A 275 0.63 -15.02 0.08
N SER A 276 0.57 -14.96 -1.25
CA SER A 276 0.39 -13.73 -2.03
C SER A 276 -0.45 -13.92 -3.31
N GLU A 277 -1.46 -14.79 -3.27
CA GLU A 277 -2.18 -15.25 -4.47
C GLU A 277 -3.28 -14.27 -4.92
N GLY A 278 -3.15 -13.74 -6.14
CA GLY A 278 -4.16 -12.87 -6.76
C GLY A 278 -4.36 -11.55 -6.01
N GLY A 279 -3.27 -10.93 -5.55
CA GLY A 279 -3.31 -9.67 -4.78
C GLY A 279 -3.77 -9.84 -3.33
N ARG A 280 -3.90 -11.08 -2.83
CA ARG A 280 -4.27 -11.36 -1.44
C ARG A 280 -3.05 -11.86 -0.68
N TRP A 281 -2.61 -11.05 0.27
CA TRP A 281 -1.38 -11.27 1.00
C TRP A 281 -1.66 -11.67 2.45
N VAL A 282 -0.92 -12.67 2.91
CA VAL A 282 -0.83 -13.03 4.33
C VAL A 282 0.63 -12.89 4.73
N VAL A 283 0.93 -11.93 5.59
CA VAL A 283 2.27 -11.72 6.16
C VAL A 283 2.20 -11.93 7.67
N ALA A 284 3.13 -12.71 8.21
CA ALA A 284 3.17 -13.01 9.63
C ALA A 284 4.54 -12.68 10.23
N LYS A 285 4.53 -11.96 11.35
CA LYS A 285 5.72 -11.63 12.15
C LYS A 285 5.65 -12.33 13.49
N GLU A 286 6.71 -13.06 13.81
CA GLU A 286 6.91 -13.63 15.14
C GLU A 286 7.28 -12.53 16.14
N MET A 287 6.60 -12.55 17.29
CA MET A 287 6.77 -11.58 18.36
C MET A 287 7.52 -12.21 19.54
N LYS A 288 8.23 -11.41 20.35
CA LYS A 288 9.04 -11.92 21.47
C LYS A 288 8.26 -12.76 22.48
N ASP A 289 6.99 -12.44 22.71
CA ASP A 289 6.13 -13.15 23.65
C ASP A 289 5.54 -14.46 23.10
N GLY A 290 5.93 -14.85 21.88
CA GLY A 290 5.42 -16.04 21.20
C GLY A 290 4.10 -15.81 20.45
N SER A 291 3.51 -14.61 20.51
CA SER A 291 2.37 -14.25 19.67
C SER A 291 2.80 -14.05 18.20
N ARG A 292 1.82 -13.85 17.32
CA ARG A 292 2.04 -13.51 15.90
C ARG A 292 1.31 -12.21 15.56
N ALA A 293 2.02 -11.25 14.98
CA ALA A 293 1.38 -10.19 14.23
C ALA A 293 1.06 -10.72 12.83
N VAL A 294 -0.18 -10.58 12.38
CA VAL A 294 -0.67 -11.13 11.11
C VAL A 294 -1.34 -10.01 10.32
N ALA A 295 -0.76 -9.65 9.18
CA ALA A 295 -1.34 -8.74 8.22
C ALA A 295 -2.09 -9.53 7.15
N LEU A 296 -3.40 -9.31 7.05
CA LEU A 296 -4.23 -9.71 5.92
C LEU A 296 -4.33 -8.50 5.00
N PHE A 297 -3.53 -8.48 3.93
CA PHE A 297 -3.38 -7.32 3.05
C PHE A 297 -4.01 -7.58 1.69
N ASN A 298 -4.89 -6.66 1.26
CA ASN A 298 -5.56 -6.71 -0.03
C ASN A 298 -4.99 -5.64 -0.97
N GLU A 299 -4.27 -6.10 -1.98
CA GLU A 299 -3.71 -5.25 -3.04
C GLU A 299 -4.76 -4.80 -4.07
N THR A 300 -5.86 -5.54 -4.19
CA THR A 300 -6.82 -5.36 -5.28
C THR A 300 -7.75 -4.16 -5.07
N GLY A 301 -8.33 -3.66 -6.15
CA GLY A 301 -9.31 -2.56 -6.14
C GLY A 301 -10.71 -2.92 -5.61
N THR A 302 -10.93 -4.13 -5.11
CA THR A 302 -12.22 -4.57 -4.54
C THR A 302 -12.02 -5.28 -3.21
N ALA A 303 -13.04 -5.32 -2.35
CA ALA A 303 -12.91 -6.02 -1.07
C ALA A 303 -12.68 -7.53 -1.26
N GLN A 304 -11.70 -8.09 -0.54
CA GLN A 304 -11.32 -9.50 -0.64
C GLN A 304 -11.46 -10.22 0.71
N SER A 305 -11.94 -11.46 0.69
CA SER A 305 -11.81 -12.35 1.86
C SER A 305 -10.41 -12.97 1.86
N ILE A 306 -9.65 -12.72 2.93
CA ILE A 306 -8.28 -13.21 3.09
C ILE A 306 -8.24 -14.05 4.36
N THR A 307 -7.64 -15.24 4.27
CA THR A 307 -7.71 -16.25 5.31
C THR A 307 -6.38 -16.95 5.54
N THR A 308 -6.12 -17.30 6.80
CA THR A 308 -5.04 -18.19 7.24
C THR A 308 -5.48 -18.91 8.52
N SER A 309 -4.55 -19.60 9.18
CA SER A 309 -4.82 -20.29 10.45
C SER A 309 -3.72 -20.04 11.48
N ALA A 310 -4.05 -20.20 12.75
CA ALA A 310 -3.11 -20.12 13.87
C ALA A 310 -1.91 -21.07 13.65
N LYS A 311 -2.18 -22.29 13.18
CA LYS A 311 -1.13 -23.26 12.85
C LYS A 311 -0.24 -22.79 11.69
N ALA A 312 -0.83 -22.24 10.62
CA ALA A 312 -0.07 -21.76 9.46
C ALA A 312 0.83 -20.56 9.80
N VAL A 313 0.41 -19.69 10.72
CA VAL A 313 1.24 -18.58 11.21
C VAL A 313 2.27 -19.03 12.28
N GLY A 314 2.32 -20.32 12.60
CA GLY A 314 3.32 -20.90 13.49
C GLY A 314 3.00 -20.81 14.99
N LEU A 315 1.73 -20.66 15.37
CA LEU A 315 1.31 -20.78 16.77
C LEU A 315 1.17 -22.26 17.17
N PRO A 316 1.41 -22.59 18.46
CA PRO A 316 1.21 -23.95 18.96
C PRO A 316 -0.27 -24.33 18.97
N ASP A 317 -0.55 -25.64 18.94
CA ASP A 317 -1.91 -26.14 19.12
C ASP A 317 -2.46 -25.73 20.49
N ALA A 318 -3.66 -25.16 20.50
CA ALA A 318 -4.34 -24.68 21.70
C ALA A 318 -5.86 -24.86 21.61
N ASP A 319 -6.54 -24.79 22.76
CA ASP A 319 -8.00 -24.87 22.82
C ASP A 319 -8.71 -23.68 22.16
N GLY A 320 -8.03 -22.55 22.02
CA GLY A 320 -8.51 -21.33 21.39
C GLY A 320 -7.41 -20.29 21.38
N TYR A 321 -7.64 -19.19 20.66
CA TYR A 321 -6.68 -18.10 20.53
C TYR A 321 -7.35 -16.76 20.73
N THR A 322 -6.62 -15.80 21.29
CA THR A 322 -7.02 -14.39 21.33
C THR A 322 -6.62 -13.74 20.00
N LEU A 323 -7.55 -13.02 19.39
CA LEU A 323 -7.35 -12.14 18.24
C LEU A 323 -7.54 -10.69 18.67
N ARG A 324 -6.48 -9.89 18.62
CA ARG A 324 -6.54 -8.44 18.83
C ARG A 324 -6.47 -7.74 17.48
N ASP A 325 -7.52 -7.04 17.07
CA ASP A 325 -7.49 -6.11 15.94
C ASP A 325 -6.86 -4.79 16.39
N LEU A 326 -5.67 -4.50 15.84
CA LEU A 326 -4.81 -3.41 16.30
C LEU A 326 -5.31 -2.02 15.86
N TRP A 327 -6.13 -1.97 14.81
CA TRP A 327 -6.74 -0.73 14.33
C TRP A 327 -8.08 -0.46 15.01
N LYS A 328 -8.84 -1.52 15.34
CA LYS A 328 -10.12 -1.37 16.04
C LYS A 328 -9.99 -1.36 17.56
N HIS A 329 -8.82 -1.67 18.08
CA HIS A 329 -8.56 -1.82 19.52
C HIS A 329 -9.56 -2.78 20.19
N LYS A 330 -9.87 -3.90 19.53
CA LYS A 330 -10.84 -4.89 19.99
C LYS A 330 -10.27 -6.30 19.98
N SER A 331 -10.64 -7.05 21.00
CA SER A 331 -10.22 -8.44 21.18
C SER A 331 -11.37 -9.40 20.95
N TYR A 332 -11.07 -10.53 20.33
CA TYR A 332 -11.99 -11.62 20.02
C TYR A 332 -11.34 -12.97 20.33
N ASN A 333 -12.12 -14.05 20.37
CA ASN A 333 -11.57 -15.41 20.34
C ASN A 333 -11.76 -16.07 18.98
N THR A 334 -10.83 -16.94 18.58
CA THR A 334 -10.94 -17.82 17.43
C THR A 334 -10.68 -19.28 17.81
N ALA A 335 -11.32 -20.21 17.11
CA ALA A 335 -11.01 -21.64 17.16
C ALA A 335 -9.75 -22.00 16.35
N GLY A 336 -9.10 -21.03 15.71
CA GLY A 336 -7.85 -21.21 14.96
C GLY A 336 -7.89 -20.67 13.53
N LYS A 337 -9.06 -20.36 12.97
CA LYS A 337 -9.17 -19.68 11.67
C LYS A 337 -8.97 -18.17 11.86
N ILE A 338 -8.08 -17.57 11.07
CA ILE A 338 -7.80 -16.14 11.06
C ILE A 338 -8.28 -15.62 9.72
N SER A 339 -9.34 -14.82 9.70
CA SER A 339 -10.02 -14.44 8.46
C SER A 339 -10.66 -13.08 8.60
N ALA A 340 -10.60 -12.29 7.53
CA ALA A 340 -11.31 -11.04 7.43
C ALA A 340 -11.68 -10.74 5.98
N THR A 341 -12.77 -10.01 5.79
CA THR A 341 -13.01 -9.29 4.55
C THR A 341 -12.29 -7.95 4.63
N VAL A 342 -11.30 -7.78 3.78
CA VAL A 342 -10.37 -6.65 3.76
C VAL A 342 -10.78 -5.72 2.61
N PRO A 343 -11.02 -4.41 2.85
CA PRO A 343 -11.43 -3.49 1.78
C PRO A 343 -10.35 -3.37 0.70
N ALA A 344 -10.70 -2.80 -0.44
CA ALA A 344 -9.75 -2.48 -1.50
C ALA A 344 -8.56 -1.70 -0.92
N HIS A 345 -7.34 -2.10 -1.29
CA HIS A 345 -6.07 -1.51 -0.82
C HIS A 345 -5.88 -1.53 0.72
N GLY A 346 -6.72 -2.26 1.44
CA GLY A 346 -6.77 -2.28 2.89
C GLY A 346 -5.90 -3.36 3.52
N THR A 347 -5.67 -3.20 4.83
CA THR A 347 -5.02 -4.21 5.67
C THR A 347 -5.82 -4.41 6.95
N VAL A 348 -6.04 -5.67 7.33
CA VAL A 348 -6.45 -6.02 8.69
C VAL A 348 -5.21 -6.55 9.42
N LEU A 349 -4.74 -5.79 10.40
CA LEU A 349 -3.58 -6.15 11.21
C LEU A 349 -4.03 -6.69 12.56
N LEU A 350 -3.65 -7.94 12.84
CA LEU A 350 -4.06 -8.68 14.03
C LEU A 350 -2.84 -9.07 14.86
N ARG A 351 -2.95 -9.07 16.19
CA ARG A 351 -2.07 -9.84 17.07
C ARG A 351 -2.81 -11.09 17.56
N VAL A 352 -2.17 -12.24 17.41
CA VAL A 352 -2.77 -13.55 17.68
C VAL A 352 -1.93 -14.31 18.70
N SER A 353 -2.55 -14.77 19.78
CA SER A 353 -1.88 -15.44 20.89
C SER A 353 -2.63 -16.70 21.34
N ALA A 354 -1.87 -17.75 21.66
CA ALA A 354 -2.35 -18.96 22.33
C ALA A 354 -2.29 -18.76 23.86
N ASP A 355 -3.03 -17.78 24.38
CA ASP A 355 -3.10 -17.49 25.83
C ASP A 355 -4.30 -18.18 26.50
N GLY A 356 -4.36 -18.21 27.83
CA GLY A 356 -5.53 -18.76 28.56
C GLY A 356 -6.73 -17.80 28.65
N GLU A 357 -6.60 -16.60 28.08
CA GLU A 357 -7.55 -15.49 28.27
C GLU A 357 -8.57 -15.41 27.14
N TRP A 358 -8.38 -16.17 26.03
CA TRP A 358 -9.25 -16.14 24.85
C TRP A 358 -10.73 -16.25 25.20
N ALA A 359 -11.12 -17.09 26.16
CA ALA A 359 -12.52 -17.33 26.50
C ALA A 359 -13.26 -16.09 27.06
N LYS A 360 -12.54 -15.07 27.53
CA LYS A 360 -13.11 -13.80 28.03
C LYS A 360 -13.56 -12.90 26.88
N ASN A 361 -12.98 -13.07 25.70
CA ASN A 361 -13.27 -12.25 24.53
C ASN A 361 -14.52 -12.77 23.80
N PRO A 362 -15.32 -11.90 23.16
CA PRO A 362 -16.40 -12.35 22.28
C PRO A 362 -15.86 -13.17 21.10
N PRO A 363 -16.64 -14.09 20.53
CA PRO A 363 -16.18 -14.86 19.37
C PRO A 363 -15.94 -13.94 18.17
N ALA A 364 -14.86 -14.18 17.42
CA ALA A 364 -14.64 -13.51 16.14
C ALA A 364 -15.75 -13.90 15.16
N VAL A 365 -16.35 -12.90 14.53
CA VAL A 365 -17.42 -13.09 13.54
C VAL A 365 -17.00 -12.43 12.23
N GLU A 366 -16.92 -13.26 11.18
CA GLU A 366 -16.64 -12.83 9.82
C GLU A 366 -17.93 -12.55 9.06
N LEU A 367 -17.92 -11.44 8.34
CA LEU A 367 -18.97 -11.05 7.41
C LEU A 367 -18.50 -11.27 5.98
N GLY A 368 -19.39 -11.78 5.14
CA GLY A 368 -19.16 -11.91 3.70
C GLY A 368 -20.42 -11.60 2.90
N LEU A 369 -20.22 -11.29 1.62
CA LEU A 369 -21.27 -11.13 0.63
C LEU A 369 -20.96 -12.04 -0.55
N ASP A 370 -21.95 -12.78 -1.02
CA ASP A 370 -21.82 -13.60 -2.22
C ASP A 370 -21.98 -12.69 -3.46
N GLY A 371 -20.96 -12.66 -4.32
CA GLY A 371 -20.94 -11.87 -5.55
C GLY A 371 -20.74 -10.36 -5.33
N ALA A 372 -20.64 -9.62 -6.43
CA ALA A 372 -20.56 -8.16 -6.41
C ALA A 372 -21.97 -7.54 -6.23
N PRO A 373 -22.14 -6.46 -5.46
CA PRO A 373 -23.44 -5.82 -5.30
C PRO A 373 -23.77 -4.92 -6.49
N LEU A 374 -24.13 -5.56 -7.61
CA LEU A 374 -24.53 -4.90 -8.86
C LEU A 374 -26.05 -4.67 -8.83
N VAL A 375 -26.47 -3.42 -9.04
CA VAL A 375 -27.88 -3.03 -8.91
C VAL A 375 -28.29 -2.17 -10.11
N GLU A 376 -29.28 -2.61 -10.87
CA GLU A 376 -29.91 -1.74 -11.87
C GLU A 376 -30.93 -0.80 -11.21
N ALA A 377 -30.90 0.48 -11.57
CA ALA A 377 -31.77 1.49 -10.98
C ALA A 377 -33.26 1.09 -11.05
N GLY A 378 -33.93 1.06 -9.89
CA GLY A 378 -35.34 0.70 -9.78
C GLY A 378 -35.67 -0.80 -9.89
N LYS A 379 -34.72 -1.67 -10.20
CA LYS A 379 -34.91 -3.13 -10.21
C LYS A 379 -34.36 -3.75 -8.92
N PRO A 380 -35.06 -4.75 -8.33
CA PRO A 380 -34.55 -5.44 -7.16
C PRO A 380 -33.40 -6.38 -7.52
N ALA A 381 -32.22 -6.14 -6.95
CA ALA A 381 -31.10 -7.07 -6.96
C ALA A 381 -31.17 -8.01 -5.76
N LYS A 382 -30.86 -9.30 -5.98
CA LYS A 382 -30.78 -10.31 -4.92
C LYS A 382 -29.33 -10.44 -4.47
N LEU A 383 -29.06 -10.20 -3.19
CA LEU A 383 -27.75 -10.40 -2.58
C LEU A 383 -27.85 -11.40 -1.45
N THR A 384 -26.80 -12.18 -1.19
CA THR A 384 -26.75 -13.09 -0.04
C THR A 384 -25.58 -12.72 0.84
N SER A 385 -25.85 -12.36 2.09
CA SER A 385 -24.82 -12.15 3.10
C SER A 385 -24.59 -13.40 3.92
N LYS A 386 -23.38 -13.56 4.45
CA LYS A 386 -23.01 -14.62 5.37
C LYS A 386 -22.40 -14.03 6.64
N VAL A 387 -22.90 -14.47 7.79
CA VAL A 387 -22.34 -14.18 9.11
C VAL A 387 -21.77 -15.48 9.68
N SER A 388 -20.46 -15.58 9.83
CA SER A 388 -19.78 -16.83 10.22
C SER A 388 -19.10 -16.68 11.57
N ASN A 389 -19.36 -17.63 12.49
CA ASN A 389 -18.66 -17.67 13.77
C ASN A 389 -17.30 -18.38 13.63
N LEU A 390 -16.22 -17.62 13.75
CA LEU A 390 -14.84 -18.13 13.76
C LEU A 390 -14.37 -18.47 15.18
N GLY A 391 -15.07 -17.96 16.20
CA GLY A 391 -14.79 -18.17 17.60
C GLY A 391 -14.97 -19.60 18.08
N ARG A 392 -14.24 -19.95 19.14
CA ARG A 392 -14.40 -21.21 19.89
C ARG A 392 -15.66 -21.21 20.74
N THR A 393 -16.12 -20.03 21.16
CA THR A 393 -17.40 -19.87 21.86
C THR A 393 -18.55 -19.59 20.88
N PRO A 394 -19.79 -19.99 21.18
CA PRO A 394 -20.94 -19.65 20.33
C PRO A 394 -21.23 -18.14 20.36
N ALA A 395 -21.60 -17.57 19.22
CA ALA A 395 -22.18 -16.24 19.15
C ALA A 395 -23.69 -16.32 19.44
N GLN A 396 -24.19 -15.56 20.40
CA GLN A 396 -25.59 -15.59 20.83
C GLN A 396 -26.35 -14.37 20.32
N LYS A 397 -27.66 -14.52 20.12
CA LYS A 397 -28.58 -13.44 19.67
C LYS A 397 -28.02 -12.70 18.44
N VAL A 398 -27.61 -13.46 17.45
CA VAL A 398 -27.01 -12.95 16.22
C VAL A 398 -28.10 -12.27 15.38
N SER A 399 -27.81 -11.08 14.89
CA SER A 399 -28.67 -10.35 13.94
C SER A 399 -27.82 -9.74 12.84
N ALA A 400 -28.19 -9.98 11.58
CA ALA A 400 -27.64 -9.33 10.40
C ALA A 400 -28.53 -8.16 9.99
N THR A 401 -27.92 -7.01 9.70
CA THR A 401 -28.61 -5.83 9.15
C THR A 401 -27.82 -5.29 7.97
N PHE A 402 -28.52 -4.92 6.91
CA PHE A 402 -27.90 -4.37 5.70
C PHE A 402 -28.49 -2.99 5.40
N THR A 403 -27.63 -1.98 5.34
CA THR A 403 -28.01 -0.58 5.14
C THR A 403 -27.32 -0.01 3.91
N GLY A 404 -27.89 1.06 3.35
CA GLY A 404 -27.36 1.76 2.19
C GLY A 404 -27.75 3.24 2.20
N PRO A 405 -27.51 3.97 1.10
CA PRO A 405 -27.79 5.40 1.03
C PRO A 405 -29.27 5.72 1.21
N SER A 406 -29.55 6.97 1.53
CA SER A 406 -30.94 7.45 1.64
C SER A 406 -31.73 7.16 0.35
N GLY A 407 -32.98 6.72 0.50
CA GLY A 407 -33.86 6.36 -0.61
C GLY A 407 -33.70 4.93 -1.16
N TRP A 408 -32.63 4.22 -0.81
CA TRP A 408 -32.48 2.81 -1.17
C TRP A 408 -33.43 1.94 -0.35
N ARG A 409 -34.04 0.94 -0.98
CA ARG A 409 -34.87 -0.06 -0.29
C ARG A 409 -34.08 -1.34 -0.13
N ILE A 410 -33.80 -1.72 1.12
CA ILE A 410 -33.09 -2.96 1.46
C ILE A 410 -33.95 -3.77 2.41
N LYS A 411 -34.29 -5.01 2.03
CA LYS A 411 -35.14 -5.89 2.83
C LYS A 411 -34.58 -7.30 2.87
N ALA A 412 -34.47 -7.89 4.06
CA ALA A 412 -34.19 -9.31 4.20
C ALA A 412 -35.37 -10.13 3.65
N THR A 413 -35.08 -11.08 2.77
CA THR A 413 -36.06 -12.02 2.17
C THR A 413 -35.96 -13.43 2.76
N SER A 414 -35.07 -13.62 3.73
CA SER A 414 -34.88 -14.85 4.51
C SER A 414 -34.49 -14.48 5.95
N PRO A 415 -34.41 -15.44 6.90
CA PRO A 415 -34.03 -15.13 8.28
C PRO A 415 -32.73 -14.33 8.38
N SER A 416 -32.80 -13.21 9.08
CA SER A 416 -31.65 -12.34 9.39
C SER A 416 -31.21 -12.44 10.85
N THR A 417 -31.77 -13.39 11.62
CA THR A 417 -31.43 -13.59 13.03
C THR A 417 -31.23 -15.06 13.36
N ALA A 418 -30.40 -15.34 14.37
CA ALA A 418 -30.21 -16.66 14.95
C ALA A 418 -30.04 -16.55 16.47
N SER A 419 -30.69 -17.44 17.23
CA SER A 419 -30.59 -17.46 18.69
C SER A 419 -29.18 -17.80 19.16
N SER A 420 -28.52 -18.72 18.46
CA SER A 420 -27.13 -19.11 18.67
C SER A 420 -26.49 -19.55 17.36
N LEU A 421 -25.23 -19.21 17.18
CA LEU A 421 -24.39 -19.63 16.07
C LEU A 421 -23.14 -20.36 16.63
N PRO A 422 -23.11 -21.70 16.59
CA PRO A 422 -21.96 -22.48 17.04
C PRO A 422 -20.69 -22.22 16.22
N THR A 423 -19.53 -22.61 16.75
CA THR A 423 -18.24 -22.52 16.06
C THR A 423 -18.29 -23.12 14.66
N GLY A 424 -17.78 -22.37 13.67
CA GLY A 424 -17.71 -22.80 12.28
C GLY A 424 -19.06 -22.81 11.54
N LYS A 425 -20.17 -22.42 12.19
CA LYS A 425 -21.48 -22.28 11.55
C LYS A 425 -21.69 -20.86 11.04
N SER A 426 -22.59 -20.73 10.08
CA SER A 426 -22.94 -19.46 9.47
C SER A 426 -24.45 -19.24 9.38
N LEU A 427 -24.87 -17.99 9.53
CA LEU A 427 -26.20 -17.51 9.16
C LEU A 427 -26.10 -16.89 7.77
N SER A 428 -26.82 -17.45 6.81
CA SER A 428 -26.96 -16.86 5.47
C SER A 428 -28.28 -16.14 5.37
N THR A 429 -28.25 -14.90 4.86
CA THR A 429 -29.42 -14.06 4.68
C THR A 429 -29.45 -13.53 3.26
N SER A 430 -30.48 -13.90 2.49
CA SER A 430 -30.84 -13.25 1.25
C SER A 430 -31.51 -11.90 1.49
N TRP A 431 -31.15 -10.93 0.67
CA TRP A 431 -31.61 -9.55 0.67
C TRP A 431 -32.16 -9.19 -0.71
N SER A 432 -33.19 -8.35 -0.72
CA SER A 432 -33.60 -7.59 -1.90
C SER A 432 -33.13 -6.16 -1.72
N VAL A 433 -32.27 -5.70 -2.62
CA VAL A 433 -31.71 -4.34 -2.65
C VAL A 433 -32.23 -3.63 -3.89
N THR A 434 -32.79 -2.44 -3.74
CA THR A 434 -33.30 -1.65 -4.87
C THR A 434 -32.85 -0.20 -4.73
N ALA A 435 -32.02 0.23 -5.68
CA ALA A 435 -31.67 1.64 -5.85
C ALA A 435 -32.89 2.44 -6.37
N PRO A 436 -33.01 3.74 -6.05
CA PRO A 436 -34.03 4.61 -6.65
C PRO A 436 -34.00 4.56 -8.19
N ARG A 437 -35.16 4.72 -8.85
CA ARG A 437 -35.25 4.68 -10.33
C ARG A 437 -34.38 5.73 -11.03
N GLY A 438 -34.11 6.86 -10.38
CA GLY A 438 -33.26 7.93 -10.89
C GLY A 438 -31.84 7.93 -10.31
N ALA A 439 -31.40 6.84 -9.67
CA ALA A 439 -30.02 6.74 -9.19
C ALA A 439 -29.05 6.78 -10.38
N ALA A 440 -28.07 7.67 -10.31
CA ALA A 440 -27.04 7.76 -11.34
C ALA A 440 -26.18 6.48 -11.34
N PRO A 441 -25.67 6.04 -12.50
CA PRO A 441 -24.66 4.98 -12.53
C PRO A 441 -23.43 5.37 -11.71
N GLY A 442 -22.82 4.41 -11.02
CA GLY A 442 -21.64 4.67 -10.19
C GLY A 442 -21.61 3.86 -8.90
N ALA A 443 -20.62 4.17 -8.06
CA ALA A 443 -20.38 3.50 -6.79
C ALA A 443 -21.21 4.12 -5.65
N TYR A 444 -21.77 3.28 -4.78
CA TYR A 444 -22.57 3.66 -3.63
C TYR A 444 -22.21 2.79 -2.42
N ASP A 445 -22.09 3.42 -1.25
CA ASP A 445 -21.74 2.70 -0.04
C ASP A 445 -22.93 1.93 0.53
N LEU A 446 -22.73 0.63 0.72
CA LEU A 446 -23.56 -0.22 1.55
C LEU A 446 -22.79 -0.64 2.80
N THR A 447 -23.52 -1.05 3.84
CA THR A 447 -22.90 -1.55 5.07
C THR A 447 -23.66 -2.76 5.59
N LEU A 448 -22.98 -3.89 5.64
CA LEU A 448 -23.46 -5.09 6.33
C LEU A 448 -22.96 -5.07 7.78
N ARG A 449 -23.85 -5.29 8.73
CA ARG A 449 -23.52 -5.36 10.17
C ARG A 449 -24.06 -6.65 10.75
N ALA A 450 -23.28 -7.26 11.65
CA ALA A 450 -23.76 -8.31 12.54
C ALA A 450 -23.60 -7.89 13.99
N GLY A 451 -24.73 -7.77 14.70
CA GLY A 451 -24.77 -7.63 16.15
C GLY A 451 -24.91 -9.00 16.82
N TYR A 452 -24.18 -9.23 17.91
CA TYR A 452 -24.22 -10.50 18.65
C TYR A 452 -23.74 -10.32 20.09
N ARG A 453 -23.78 -11.41 20.87
CA ARG A 453 -23.26 -11.48 22.23
C ARG A 453 -22.34 -12.68 22.43
N SER A 454 -21.34 -12.52 23.30
CA SER A 454 -20.61 -13.65 23.86
C SER A 454 -21.50 -14.45 24.82
N PRO A 455 -21.11 -15.69 25.19
CA PRO A 455 -21.80 -16.45 26.23
C PRO A 455 -21.83 -15.74 27.59
N ALA A 456 -20.81 -14.93 27.88
CA ALA A 456 -20.76 -14.08 29.08
C ALA A 456 -21.66 -12.83 29.00
N GLY A 457 -22.38 -12.63 27.88
CA GLY A 457 -23.33 -11.53 27.69
C GLY A 457 -22.74 -10.25 27.09
N THR A 458 -21.42 -10.17 26.90
CA THR A 458 -20.72 -9.04 26.27
C THR A 458 -21.27 -8.80 24.86
N ARG A 459 -21.71 -7.57 24.56
CA ARG A 459 -22.15 -7.20 23.22
C ARG A 459 -20.94 -7.01 22.31
N ALA A 460 -21.05 -7.50 21.08
CA ALA A 460 -20.07 -7.29 20.03
C ALA A 460 -20.76 -7.04 18.70
N GLU A 461 -20.03 -6.39 17.79
CA GLU A 461 -20.48 -6.09 16.44
C GLU A 461 -19.33 -6.34 15.46
N SER A 462 -19.68 -6.88 14.31
CA SER A 462 -18.83 -6.90 13.11
C SER A 462 -19.48 -6.02 12.05
N VAL A 463 -18.68 -5.24 11.33
CA VAL A 463 -19.13 -4.32 10.28
C VAL A 463 -18.30 -4.56 9.03
N LEU A 464 -18.96 -4.65 7.89
CA LEU A 464 -18.37 -4.80 6.58
C LEU A 464 -18.89 -3.70 5.66
N PRO A 465 -18.09 -2.66 5.36
CA PRO A 465 -18.39 -1.72 4.29
C PRO A 465 -18.31 -2.44 2.95
N LEU A 466 -19.23 -2.11 2.04
CA LEU A 466 -19.36 -2.72 0.72
C LEU A 466 -19.64 -1.60 -0.29
N THR A 467 -19.13 -1.74 -1.49
CA THR A 467 -19.40 -0.79 -2.58
C THR A 467 -20.36 -1.44 -3.56
N ALA A 468 -21.60 -0.97 -3.62
CA ALA A 468 -22.55 -1.35 -4.65
C ALA A 468 -22.35 -0.48 -5.89
N HIS A 469 -22.46 -1.08 -7.07
CA HIS A 469 -22.46 -0.33 -8.32
C HIS A 469 -23.87 -0.28 -8.86
N VAL A 470 -24.39 0.94 -9.04
CA VAL A 470 -25.56 1.15 -9.88
C VAL A 470 -25.10 1.03 -11.32
N VAL A 471 -25.60 0.00 -12.00
CA VAL A 471 -25.15 -0.38 -13.34
C VAL A 471 -26.27 -0.22 -14.35
N VAL A 472 -25.88 -0.08 -15.61
CA VAL A 472 -26.78 0.03 -16.76
C VAL A 472 -26.47 -1.15 -17.67
N ALA A 473 -27.47 -2.00 -17.92
CA ALA A 473 -27.33 -3.08 -18.88
C ALA A 473 -27.09 -2.48 -20.28
N PRO A 474 -26.19 -3.08 -21.09
CA PRO A 474 -25.99 -2.66 -22.47
C PRO A 474 -27.29 -2.83 -23.29
N PRO A 475 -27.49 -2.01 -24.34
CA PRO A 475 -28.63 -2.18 -25.22
C PRO A 475 -28.53 -3.50 -25.99
N ALA A 476 -29.69 -4.00 -26.45
CA ALA A 476 -29.72 -5.22 -27.25
C ALA A 476 -29.02 -5.01 -28.62
N GLY A 477 -28.39 -6.06 -29.14
CA GLY A 477 -27.58 -6.09 -30.34
C GLY A 477 -26.08 -5.87 -30.10
N ASN A 478 -25.41 -5.34 -31.10
CA ASN A 478 -23.96 -5.10 -31.05
C ASN A 478 -23.68 -3.68 -30.55
N SER A 479 -22.87 -3.57 -29.51
CA SER A 479 -22.39 -2.30 -28.97
C SER A 479 -20.88 -2.19 -29.09
N ALA A 480 -20.38 -1.08 -29.63
CA ALA A 480 -18.97 -0.74 -29.52
C ALA A 480 -18.62 -0.51 -28.04
N VAL A 481 -17.59 -1.20 -27.55
CA VAL A 481 -17.24 -1.20 -26.13
C VAL A 481 -16.82 0.19 -25.63
N SER A 482 -16.20 1.02 -26.48
CA SER A 482 -15.90 2.42 -26.18
C SER A 482 -17.15 3.28 -25.97
N GLY A 483 -18.28 2.91 -26.60
CA GLY A 483 -19.58 3.57 -26.43
C GLY A 483 -20.34 3.16 -25.16
N LEU A 484 -19.89 2.11 -24.47
CA LEU A 484 -20.54 1.62 -23.26
C LEU A 484 -19.99 2.31 -21.99
N PRO A 485 -20.80 2.45 -20.93
CA PRO A 485 -20.30 2.79 -19.62
C PRO A 485 -19.52 1.60 -19.03
N TRP A 486 -18.26 1.82 -18.66
CA TRP A 486 -17.49 0.85 -17.87
C TRP A 486 -17.85 0.95 -16.38
N MET A 487 -17.67 -0.14 -15.65
CA MET A 487 -17.82 -0.21 -14.20
C MET A 487 -16.57 0.30 -13.47
N SER A 488 -15.40 -0.07 -13.96
CA SER A 488 -14.10 0.27 -13.39
C SER A 488 -13.02 0.24 -14.48
N THR A 489 -11.97 1.01 -14.26
CA THR A 489 -10.76 1.02 -15.09
C THR A 489 -9.53 1.02 -14.19
N VAL A 490 -8.54 0.21 -14.55
CA VAL A 490 -7.18 0.21 -14.02
C VAL A 490 -6.26 0.30 -15.23
N ASN A 491 -5.20 1.09 -15.11
CA ASN A 491 -4.25 1.28 -16.18
C ASN A 491 -2.85 1.51 -15.60
N GLY A 492 -1.83 0.97 -16.26
CA GLY A 492 -0.47 1.00 -15.75
C GLY A 492 0.13 2.41 -15.73
N TRP A 493 -0.23 3.22 -16.74
CA TRP A 493 0.20 4.60 -16.90
C TRP A 493 -0.86 5.41 -17.67
N GLY A 494 -1.14 6.64 -17.22
CA GLY A 494 -2.21 7.46 -17.76
C GLY A 494 -3.62 6.82 -17.62
N PRO A 495 -4.67 7.52 -18.05
CA PRO A 495 -6.02 6.98 -18.08
C PRO A 495 -6.25 6.00 -19.24
N VAL A 496 -7.31 5.18 -19.16
CA VAL A 496 -7.83 4.44 -20.31
C VAL A 496 -8.53 5.41 -21.23
N GLU A 497 -8.17 5.37 -22.51
CA GLU A 497 -8.67 6.27 -23.53
C GLU A 497 -9.76 5.62 -24.38
N LYS A 498 -10.74 6.42 -24.82
CA LYS A 498 -11.84 5.96 -25.68
C LYS A 498 -11.64 6.48 -27.09
N ASP A 499 -11.60 5.56 -28.05
CA ASP A 499 -11.44 5.83 -29.48
C ASP A 499 -10.09 6.49 -29.86
N THR A 500 -9.15 6.54 -28.93
CA THR A 500 -7.75 6.99 -29.09
C THR A 500 -6.82 6.04 -28.32
N SER A 501 -5.54 6.01 -28.70
CA SER A 501 -4.46 5.32 -27.99
C SER A 501 -4.27 5.91 -26.59
N ASN A 502 -3.48 5.27 -25.73
CA ASN A 502 -3.13 5.86 -24.44
C ASN A 502 -2.16 7.04 -24.64
N GLY A 503 -2.44 8.24 -24.13
CA GLY A 503 -1.53 9.38 -24.27
C GLY A 503 -0.70 9.72 -23.03
N GLU A 504 -0.68 8.83 -22.04
CA GLU A 504 0.10 8.89 -20.79
C GLU A 504 -0.29 9.92 -19.72
N GLU A 505 -0.76 11.12 -20.08
CA GLU A 505 -0.91 12.22 -19.12
C GLU A 505 -2.36 12.44 -18.69
N ALA A 506 -3.20 12.92 -19.60
CA ALA A 506 -4.52 13.45 -19.31
C ALA A 506 -5.58 12.87 -20.27
N ALA A 507 -6.77 12.61 -19.74
CA ALA A 507 -7.86 12.05 -20.54
C ALA A 507 -8.09 12.82 -21.86
N GLY A 508 -7.98 12.13 -22.99
CA GLY A 508 -8.15 12.67 -24.34
C GLY A 508 -6.88 13.23 -24.99
N ASP A 509 -5.69 12.91 -24.48
CA ASP A 509 -4.40 13.25 -25.09
C ASP A 509 -3.87 12.19 -26.09
N GLY A 510 -4.55 11.05 -26.17
CA GLY A 510 -4.22 9.95 -27.07
C GLY A 510 -4.28 10.27 -28.56
N ASN A 511 -3.51 9.53 -29.34
CA ASN A 511 -3.50 9.58 -30.80
C ASN A 511 -4.56 8.64 -31.41
N PRO A 512 -4.79 8.63 -32.74
CA PRO A 512 -5.61 7.60 -33.36
C PRO A 512 -5.06 6.20 -33.07
N ILE A 513 -5.93 5.25 -32.72
CA ILE A 513 -5.55 3.84 -32.48
C ILE A 513 -4.95 3.25 -33.75
N THR A 514 -3.72 2.78 -33.66
CA THR A 514 -2.96 2.25 -34.81
C THR A 514 -2.22 0.97 -34.48
N ILE A 515 -2.50 -0.11 -35.22
CA ILE A 515 -1.84 -1.41 -35.02
C ILE A 515 -1.33 -1.94 -36.35
N GLY A 516 0.00 -2.06 -36.50
CA GLY A 516 0.62 -2.61 -37.70
C GLY A 516 0.31 -1.78 -38.96
N GLY A 517 0.16 -0.46 -38.81
CA GLY A 517 -0.17 0.49 -39.86
C GLY A 517 -1.66 0.60 -40.20
N ALA A 518 -2.54 -0.18 -39.55
CA ALA A 518 -3.99 -0.06 -39.71
C ALA A 518 -4.55 0.92 -38.67
N VAL A 519 -5.37 1.88 -39.11
CA VAL A 519 -6.02 2.88 -38.26
C VAL A 519 -7.43 2.42 -37.91
N TYR A 520 -7.80 2.49 -36.63
CA TYR A 520 -9.11 2.11 -36.13
C TYR A 520 -9.85 3.33 -35.56
N ALA A 521 -11.13 3.46 -35.91
CA ALA A 521 -11.94 4.60 -35.49
C ALA A 521 -12.58 4.41 -34.10
N LYS A 522 -12.68 3.16 -33.64
CA LYS A 522 -13.25 2.79 -32.35
C LYS A 522 -12.32 1.88 -31.58
N GLY A 523 -12.24 2.09 -30.28
CA GLY A 523 -11.41 1.24 -29.44
C GLY A 523 -11.15 1.77 -28.04
N LEU A 524 -10.29 1.06 -27.32
CA LEU A 524 -9.75 1.49 -26.04
C LEU A 524 -8.23 1.48 -26.12
N GLY A 525 -7.60 2.62 -25.88
CA GLY A 525 -6.16 2.74 -25.67
C GLY A 525 -5.82 2.54 -24.19
N VAL A 526 -4.93 1.60 -23.90
CA VAL A 526 -4.54 1.26 -22.53
C VAL A 526 -3.02 1.12 -22.40
N HIS A 527 -2.52 1.08 -21.17
CA HIS A 527 -1.12 0.82 -20.85
C HIS A 527 -1.03 -0.35 -19.87
N ALA A 528 -0.19 -1.36 -20.16
CA ALA A 528 -0.08 -2.53 -19.29
C ALA A 528 0.55 -2.19 -17.91
N GLU A 529 0.18 -2.87 -16.82
CA GLU A 529 -0.99 -3.74 -16.69
C GLU A 529 -2.29 -2.91 -16.66
N SER A 530 -3.31 -3.33 -17.40
CA SER A 530 -4.61 -2.67 -17.44
C SER A 530 -5.77 -3.64 -17.27
N ALA A 531 -6.89 -3.12 -16.79
CA ALA A 531 -8.15 -3.84 -16.69
C ALA A 531 -9.34 -2.90 -16.85
N VAL A 532 -10.25 -3.20 -17.77
CA VAL A 532 -11.50 -2.45 -17.98
C VAL A 532 -12.68 -3.40 -17.79
N GLU A 533 -13.56 -3.09 -16.83
CA GLU A 533 -14.72 -3.92 -16.50
C GLU A 533 -16.01 -3.34 -17.07
N TYR A 534 -16.84 -4.19 -17.69
CA TYR A 534 -18.15 -3.85 -18.23
C TYR A 534 -19.23 -4.73 -17.61
N TYR A 535 -20.35 -4.10 -17.22
CA TYR A 535 -21.55 -4.82 -16.83
C TYR A 535 -22.25 -5.35 -18.07
N THR A 536 -22.51 -6.65 -18.11
CA THR A 536 -23.23 -7.32 -19.20
C THR A 536 -24.59 -7.82 -18.76
N GLY A 537 -24.90 -7.82 -17.45
CA GLY A 537 -26.20 -8.21 -16.92
C GLY A 537 -26.65 -9.63 -17.28
N ALA A 538 -25.72 -10.52 -17.61
CA ALA A 538 -25.98 -11.85 -18.17
C ALA A 538 -26.79 -11.86 -19.48
N SER A 539 -26.91 -10.71 -20.16
CA SER A 539 -27.63 -10.59 -21.44
C SER A 539 -26.73 -10.70 -22.67
N CYS A 540 -25.41 -10.66 -22.50
CA CYS A 540 -24.46 -10.68 -23.61
C CYS A 540 -23.88 -12.08 -23.82
N GLU A 541 -23.61 -12.41 -25.08
CA GLU A 541 -23.16 -13.74 -25.51
C GLU A 541 -21.69 -13.72 -25.94
N LYS A 542 -21.20 -12.59 -26.49
CA LYS A 542 -19.89 -12.57 -27.13
C LYS A 542 -19.17 -11.24 -27.01
N VAL A 543 -17.85 -11.32 -26.89
CA VAL A 543 -16.92 -10.19 -27.08
C VAL A 543 -16.02 -10.51 -28.28
N THR A 544 -15.75 -9.51 -29.11
CA THR A 544 -14.75 -9.57 -30.19
C THR A 544 -13.94 -8.28 -30.20
N ALA A 545 -12.64 -8.35 -30.51
CA ALA A 545 -11.80 -7.19 -30.79
C ALA A 545 -10.65 -7.56 -31.74
N GLN A 546 -10.05 -6.57 -32.36
CA GLN A 546 -8.68 -6.63 -32.87
C GLN A 546 -7.76 -6.09 -31.78
N VAL A 547 -6.64 -6.76 -31.50
CA VAL A 547 -5.74 -6.34 -30.41
C VAL A 547 -4.29 -6.33 -30.85
N GLY A 548 -3.49 -5.45 -30.25
CA GLY A 548 -2.06 -5.32 -30.54
C GLY A 548 -1.42 -4.16 -29.79
N VAL A 549 -0.10 -4.03 -29.95
CA VAL A 549 0.66 -2.88 -29.42
C VAL A 549 0.44 -1.69 -30.35
N ASP A 550 0.20 -0.51 -29.80
CA ASP A 550 -0.01 0.72 -30.60
C ASP A 550 1.30 1.12 -31.33
N ASP A 551 1.18 1.61 -32.56
CA ASP A 551 2.30 2.00 -33.43
C ASP A 551 3.04 3.27 -32.93
N GLU A 552 2.48 4.05 -32.01
CA GLU A 552 3.08 5.28 -31.48
C GLU A 552 4.29 5.03 -30.59
N LYS A 553 4.38 3.82 -30.03
CA LYS A 553 5.54 3.36 -29.28
C LYS A 553 6.48 2.61 -30.21
N GLY A 554 7.78 2.84 -30.04
CA GLY A 554 8.81 2.13 -30.80
C GLY A 554 8.76 0.61 -30.59
N LEU A 555 9.76 -0.13 -31.08
CA LEU A 555 9.76 -1.60 -31.11
C LEU A 555 9.94 -2.33 -29.76
N LYS A 556 9.52 -1.72 -28.64
CA LYS A 556 9.79 -2.22 -27.29
C LYS A 556 8.59 -2.76 -26.54
N GLY A 557 7.36 -2.47 -26.95
CA GLY A 557 6.19 -2.91 -26.20
C GLY A 557 6.01 -4.43 -26.26
N THR A 558 5.78 -5.05 -25.11
CA THR A 558 5.45 -6.48 -25.02
C THR A 558 4.25 -6.68 -24.11
N VAL A 559 3.13 -7.16 -24.67
CA VAL A 559 1.86 -7.23 -23.92
C VAL A 559 1.10 -8.51 -24.24
N ALA A 560 0.25 -8.97 -23.32
CA ALA A 560 -0.72 -10.02 -23.60
C ALA A 560 -2.14 -9.57 -23.28
N PHE A 561 -3.07 -9.86 -24.19
CA PHE A 561 -4.47 -9.53 -24.03
C PHE A 561 -5.24 -10.72 -23.46
N GLU A 562 -6.18 -10.44 -22.56
CA GLU A 562 -7.04 -11.44 -21.97
C GLU A 562 -8.48 -10.93 -21.84
N ILE A 563 -9.45 -11.80 -22.12
CA ILE A 563 -10.86 -11.54 -21.82
C ILE A 563 -11.27 -12.45 -20.66
N TRP A 564 -11.86 -11.87 -19.63
CA TRP A 564 -12.37 -12.58 -18.46
C TRP A 564 -13.88 -12.39 -18.33
N ALA A 565 -14.57 -13.46 -17.94
CA ALA A 565 -16.01 -13.50 -17.70
C ALA A 565 -16.26 -13.99 -16.26
N ASP A 566 -16.85 -13.13 -15.40
CA ASP A 566 -17.09 -13.39 -13.96
C ASP A 566 -15.88 -14.03 -13.24
N GLY A 567 -14.68 -13.50 -13.50
CA GLY A 567 -13.43 -13.96 -12.89
C GLY A 567 -12.82 -15.23 -13.50
N LYS A 568 -13.36 -15.75 -14.61
CA LYS A 568 -12.76 -16.84 -15.39
C LYS A 568 -12.18 -16.32 -16.69
N LYS A 569 -10.93 -16.66 -16.97
CA LYS A 569 -10.29 -16.33 -18.26
C LYS A 569 -11.00 -17.09 -19.38
N ALA A 570 -11.56 -16.35 -20.33
CA ALA A 570 -12.32 -16.87 -21.44
C ALA A 570 -11.49 -16.91 -22.74
N ALA A 571 -10.56 -15.97 -22.93
CA ALA A 571 -9.64 -15.95 -24.07
C ALA A 571 -8.32 -15.23 -23.75
N SER A 572 -7.25 -15.54 -24.50
CA SER A 572 -5.98 -14.83 -24.43
C SER A 572 -5.19 -14.94 -25.75
N THR A 573 -4.35 -13.95 -26.06
CA THR A 573 -3.48 -13.93 -27.26
C THR A 573 -2.11 -14.57 -27.06
N GLY A 574 -1.64 -14.71 -25.81
CA GLY A 574 -0.20 -14.78 -25.53
C GLY A 574 0.48 -13.42 -25.74
N VAL A 575 1.81 -13.37 -25.68
CA VAL A 575 2.58 -12.12 -25.80
C VAL A 575 2.61 -11.66 -27.26
N LEU A 576 2.22 -10.40 -27.47
CA LEU A 576 2.30 -9.63 -28.70
C LEU A 576 3.35 -8.53 -28.56
N THR A 577 3.86 -8.07 -29.69
CA THR A 577 4.84 -6.98 -29.80
C THR A 577 4.48 -6.11 -30.99
N ASN A 578 5.12 -4.93 -31.14
CA ASN A 578 4.92 -4.05 -32.31
C ASN A 578 5.22 -4.71 -33.67
N ALA A 579 5.89 -5.87 -33.68
CA ALA A 579 6.15 -6.63 -34.92
C ALA A 579 4.93 -7.42 -35.41
N HIS A 580 3.93 -7.62 -34.55
CA HIS A 580 2.72 -8.36 -34.89
C HIS A 580 1.67 -7.43 -35.48
N ALA A 581 1.01 -7.88 -36.56
CA ALA A 581 -0.21 -7.24 -37.02
C ALA A 581 -1.35 -7.43 -36.00
N ALA A 582 -2.40 -6.62 -36.12
CA ALA A 582 -3.58 -6.75 -35.28
C ALA A 582 -4.11 -8.19 -35.25
N GLN A 583 -4.29 -8.73 -34.04
CA GLN A 583 -4.75 -10.09 -33.82
C GLN A 583 -6.22 -10.10 -33.40
N GLY A 584 -7.03 -10.89 -34.07
CA GLY A 584 -8.42 -11.11 -33.66
C GLY A 584 -8.50 -11.88 -32.34
N LEU A 585 -9.23 -11.34 -31.37
CA LEU A 585 -9.54 -11.98 -30.10
C LEU A 585 -11.05 -12.06 -29.90
N SER A 586 -11.54 -13.21 -29.44
CA SER A 586 -12.96 -13.39 -29.16
C SER A 586 -13.20 -14.35 -28.00
N ALA A 587 -14.25 -14.09 -27.23
CA ALA A 587 -14.67 -14.92 -26.10
C ALA A 587 -16.20 -15.07 -26.07
N ASP A 588 -16.67 -16.27 -25.72
CA ASP A 588 -18.04 -16.51 -25.25
C ASP A 588 -18.15 -16.02 -23.81
N VAL A 589 -19.11 -15.13 -23.56
CA VAL A 589 -19.37 -14.53 -22.25
C VAL A 589 -20.82 -14.78 -21.79
N THR A 590 -21.49 -15.77 -22.39
CA THR A 590 -22.88 -16.10 -22.10
C THR A 590 -23.10 -16.35 -20.61
N GLY A 591 -24.07 -15.64 -20.05
CA GLY A 591 -24.44 -15.75 -18.63
C GLY A 591 -23.52 -14.99 -17.67
N ALA A 592 -22.44 -14.36 -18.16
CA ALA A 592 -21.57 -13.54 -17.32
C ALA A 592 -22.27 -12.23 -16.92
N GLN A 593 -22.11 -11.79 -15.68
CA GLN A 593 -22.58 -10.47 -15.23
C GLN A 593 -21.57 -9.36 -15.51
N VAL A 594 -20.28 -9.70 -15.48
CA VAL A 594 -19.17 -8.78 -15.73
C VAL A 594 -18.19 -9.40 -16.72
N VAL A 595 -17.83 -8.60 -17.72
CA VAL A 595 -16.74 -8.88 -18.65
C VAL A 595 -15.59 -7.93 -18.34
N ARG A 596 -14.37 -8.47 -18.26
CA ARG A 596 -13.16 -7.69 -18.04
C ARG A 596 -12.18 -7.88 -19.19
N LEU A 597 -11.75 -6.76 -19.77
CA LEU A 597 -10.71 -6.69 -20.79
C LEU A 597 -9.39 -6.36 -20.08
N VAL A 598 -8.41 -7.25 -20.15
CA VAL A 598 -7.14 -7.15 -19.40
C VAL A 598 -5.98 -7.13 -20.36
N VAL A 599 -5.01 -6.25 -20.10
CA VAL A 599 -3.69 -6.30 -20.74
C VAL A 599 -2.63 -6.52 -19.65
N THR A 600 -1.78 -7.53 -19.83
CA THR A 600 -0.66 -7.82 -18.93
C THR A 600 0.66 -7.47 -19.61
N ASP A 601 1.69 -7.18 -18.80
CA ASP A 601 3.10 -7.12 -19.23
C ASP A 601 3.52 -8.46 -19.86
N GLY A 602 4.33 -8.42 -20.91
CA GLY A 602 4.93 -9.59 -21.55
C GLY A 602 6.08 -10.22 -20.77
N GLY A 603 6.52 -9.59 -19.68
CA GLY A 603 7.47 -10.12 -18.70
C GLY A 603 8.84 -9.46 -18.73
N ASP A 604 9.01 -8.35 -19.46
CA ASP A 604 10.21 -7.52 -19.49
C ASP A 604 10.02 -6.14 -18.84
N GLY A 605 8.85 -5.91 -18.26
CA GLY A 605 8.49 -4.69 -17.56
C GLY A 605 7.71 -3.74 -18.48
N ARG A 606 6.88 -2.90 -17.86
CA ARG A 606 5.86 -2.11 -18.57
C ARG A 606 6.33 -0.96 -19.46
N ASP A 607 7.62 -0.83 -19.77
CA ASP A 607 8.11 0.31 -20.57
C ASP A 607 7.57 0.24 -22.01
N SER A 608 6.88 1.29 -22.45
CA SER A 608 6.31 1.38 -23.82
C SER A 608 5.17 0.40 -24.12
N ASP A 609 4.51 -0.15 -23.09
CA ASP A 609 3.39 -1.11 -23.23
C ASP A 609 2.04 -0.43 -23.54
N HIS A 610 2.02 0.41 -24.57
CA HIS A 610 0.77 0.96 -25.11
C HIS A 610 0.07 -0.11 -25.93
N ALA A 611 -1.15 -0.44 -25.53
CA ALA A 611 -1.90 -1.57 -26.05
C ALA A 611 -3.31 -1.13 -26.42
N ASP A 612 -3.80 -1.65 -27.55
CA ASP A 612 -5.09 -1.27 -28.08
C ASP A 612 -6.06 -2.43 -28.13
N TRP A 613 -7.27 -2.17 -27.65
CA TRP A 613 -8.46 -2.91 -28.03
C TRP A 613 -9.13 -2.17 -29.19
N ALA A 614 -8.83 -2.55 -30.42
CA ALA A 614 -9.36 -1.97 -31.66
C ALA A 614 -10.68 -2.64 -32.11
N ASP A 615 -11.66 -1.84 -32.50
CA ASP A 615 -13.05 -2.23 -32.79
C ASP A 615 -13.65 -3.29 -31.82
N PRO A 616 -13.52 -3.12 -30.50
CA PRO A 616 -14.08 -4.03 -29.54
C PRO A 616 -15.61 -3.93 -29.55
N VAL A 617 -16.27 -5.06 -29.73
CA VAL A 617 -17.74 -5.18 -29.79
C VAL A 617 -18.21 -6.18 -28.73
N LEU A 618 -19.25 -5.77 -28.01
CA LEU A 618 -20.03 -6.62 -27.12
C LEU A 618 -21.40 -6.92 -27.77
N SER A 619 -21.72 -8.20 -27.90
CA SER A 619 -22.99 -8.67 -28.48
C SER A 619 -23.94 -9.14 -27.39
N CYS A 620 -25.08 -8.47 -27.27
CA CYS A 620 -26.20 -8.79 -26.40
C CYS A 620 -27.47 -8.84 -27.27
#